data_AF-A0A931Q6N5-F1
#
_entry.id   AF-A0A931Q6N5-F1
#
_cell.length_a   1.000
_cell.length_b   1.000
_cell.length_c   1.000
_cell.angle_alpha   90.00
_cell.angle_beta   90.00
_cell.angle_gamma   90.00
#
_symmetry.space_group_name_H-M   'P 1'
#
loop_
_entity.id
_entity.type
_entity.pdbx_description
1 polymer ?
#
loop_
_entity_poly.entity_id
_entity_poly.type
_entity_poly.pdbx_seq_one_letter_code
_entity_poly.pdbx_strand_id
1 'polypeptide(L)'
;KTEVDWIRLLYNYPHPFPDKLIDLIASEPKICHYIDMPLQHIDEEILRKMNRIHQQEYTIKLISKMRARIPNLVLRTSLIVGFPGETEKHFDVLYDFVKETRFERLGVFVYSQEEGTPAGEMKDQVEEEVKQERWDKIMKLQEKISHENHKKLVGTVQDVLVSGLSEETDLLLEGRYYGQMPEGDGLVYINDGVANPGDMVKVEITDAHPYDLVGRIIQ
;
A
#
# COMPACT_ATOMS: atom_id res chain seq x y z
N LYS A 1 7.44 -15.52 25.93
CA LYS A 1 7.20 -15.51 24.47
C LYS A 1 5.73 -15.22 24.27
N THR A 2 5.39 -14.17 23.54
CA THR A 2 3.99 -13.86 23.19
C THR A 2 3.49 -14.85 22.15
N GLU A 3 2.21 -15.22 22.23
CA GLU A 3 1.51 -16.15 21.31
C GLU A 3 1.18 -15.53 19.94
N VAL A 4 1.62 -14.29 19.69
CA VAL A 4 1.33 -13.54 18.47
C VAL A 4 2.19 -14.03 17.31
N ASP A 5 1.60 -14.40 16.18
CA ASP A 5 2.31 -14.81 14.97
C ASP A 5 2.83 -13.61 14.16
N TRP A 6 1.98 -12.60 13.94
CA TRP A 6 2.31 -11.42 13.13
C TRP A 6 2.10 -10.09 13.87
N ILE A 7 3.05 -9.19 13.67
CA ILE A 7 3.04 -7.79 14.09
C ILE A 7 3.18 -6.94 12.83
N ARG A 8 2.20 -6.08 12.57
CA ARG A 8 2.17 -5.20 11.39
C ARG A 8 2.29 -3.74 11.83
N LEU A 9 3.12 -2.97 11.13
CA LEU A 9 3.32 -1.56 11.40
C LEU A 9 2.48 -0.71 10.42
N LEU A 10 1.53 0.03 10.96
CA LEU A 10 0.65 0.93 10.19
C LEU A 10 0.92 2.40 10.50
N TYR A 11 0.54 3.29 9.58
CA TYR A 11 0.60 4.75 9.77
C TYR A 11 2.00 5.29 10.11
N ASN A 12 3.03 4.74 9.47
CA ASN A 12 4.41 5.14 9.70
C ASN A 12 4.68 6.52 9.08
N TYR A 13 5.15 7.46 9.89
CA TYR A 13 5.55 8.75 9.38
C TYR A 13 6.91 8.64 8.66
N PRO A 14 7.08 9.19 7.45
CA PRO A 14 8.29 8.98 6.65
C PRO A 14 9.55 9.63 7.23
N HIS A 15 9.44 10.68 8.06
CA HIS A 15 10.60 11.45 8.51
C HIS A 15 10.57 11.88 10.00
N PRO A 16 11.56 11.50 10.83
CA PRO A 16 12.66 10.58 10.53
C PRO A 16 12.19 9.12 10.61
N PHE A 17 12.59 8.28 9.64
CA PHE A 17 12.44 6.82 9.74
C PHE A 17 13.78 6.16 10.12
N PRO A 18 13.93 5.61 11.33
CA PRO A 18 15.23 5.15 11.83
C PRO A 18 15.75 3.89 11.14
N ASP A 19 17.06 3.84 10.87
CA ASP A 19 17.71 2.65 10.31
C ASP A 19 17.56 1.40 11.19
N LYS A 20 17.62 1.58 12.51
CA LYS A 20 17.40 0.48 13.47
C LYS A 20 16.01 -0.16 13.34
N LEU A 21 15.00 0.63 12.93
CA LEU A 21 13.66 0.09 12.68
C LEU A 21 13.62 -0.73 11.38
N ILE A 22 14.31 -0.27 10.33
CA ILE A 22 14.45 -1.04 9.08
C ILE A 22 15.13 -2.39 9.36
N ASP A 23 16.21 -2.39 10.15
CA ASP A 23 16.91 -3.61 10.54
C ASP A 23 16.05 -4.55 11.38
N LEU A 24 15.28 -4.00 12.31
CA LEU A 24 14.38 -4.78 13.14
C LEU A 24 13.29 -5.45 12.29
N ILE A 25 12.66 -4.70 11.37
CA ILE A 25 11.65 -5.24 10.45
C ILE A 25 12.26 -6.35 9.58
N ALA A 26 13.49 -6.19 9.10
CA ALA A 26 14.14 -7.17 8.23
C ALA A 26 14.55 -8.47 8.94
N SER A 27 14.76 -8.43 10.27
CA SER A 27 15.38 -9.53 11.02
C SER A 27 14.46 -10.23 12.01
N GLU A 28 13.37 -9.60 12.46
CA GLU A 28 12.41 -10.20 13.39
C GLU A 28 11.30 -10.93 12.64
N PRO A 29 11.24 -12.29 12.68
CA PRO A 29 10.28 -13.07 11.89
C PRO A 29 8.81 -12.77 12.19
N LYS A 30 8.51 -12.28 13.40
CA LYS A 30 7.14 -11.90 13.78
C LYS A 30 6.69 -10.58 13.18
N ILE A 31 7.60 -9.73 12.70
CA ILE A 31 7.23 -8.46 12.09
C ILE A 31 6.99 -8.70 10.60
N CYS A 32 5.78 -8.39 10.14
CA CYS A 32 5.47 -8.45 8.71
C CYS A 32 6.42 -7.50 7.96
N HIS A 33 6.97 -7.96 6.83
CA HIS A 33 7.68 -7.11 5.88
C HIS A 33 6.70 -6.22 5.10
N TYR A 34 5.88 -5.50 5.83
CA TYR A 34 4.81 -4.63 5.38
C TYR A 34 4.94 -3.30 6.10
N ILE A 35 5.05 -2.22 5.34
CA ILE A 35 5.14 -0.88 5.89
C ILE A 35 4.08 -0.03 5.20
N ASP A 36 3.12 0.46 5.98
CA ASP A 36 2.23 1.53 5.54
C ASP A 36 2.83 2.88 5.91
N MET A 37 3.13 3.69 4.88
CA MET A 37 3.79 4.98 4.99
C MET A 37 3.07 6.02 4.12
N PRO A 38 2.07 6.73 4.67
CA PRO A 38 1.36 7.80 3.96
C PRO A 38 2.28 8.97 3.56
N LEU A 39 2.60 9.11 2.27
CA LEU A 39 3.47 10.17 1.76
C LEU A 39 2.72 11.47 1.44
N GLN A 40 1.42 11.37 1.14
CA GLN A 40 0.54 12.47 0.70
C GLN A 40 0.87 13.02 -0.70
N HIS A 41 2.11 13.42 -0.94
CA HIS A 41 2.60 13.83 -2.26
C HIS A 41 4.11 13.55 -2.32
N ILE A 42 4.76 13.91 -3.42
CA ILE A 42 6.23 13.85 -3.56
C ILE A 42 6.85 15.18 -3.98
N ASP A 43 6.00 16.13 -4.40
CA ASP A 43 6.46 17.42 -4.92
C ASP A 43 6.72 18.33 -3.73
N GLU A 44 7.90 18.94 -3.69
CA GLU A 44 8.35 19.68 -2.50
C GLU A 44 7.53 20.94 -2.23
N GLU A 45 6.99 21.60 -3.27
CA GLU A 45 6.14 22.77 -3.07
C GLU A 45 4.80 22.36 -2.46
N ILE A 46 4.18 21.31 -3.01
CA ILE A 46 2.91 20.78 -2.49
C ILE A 46 3.09 20.21 -1.08
N LEU A 47 4.15 19.44 -0.85
CA LEU A 47 4.48 18.91 0.48
C LEU A 47 4.66 20.01 1.51
N ARG A 48 5.35 21.10 1.17
CA ARG A 48 5.50 22.27 2.06
C ARG A 48 4.15 22.92 2.35
N LYS A 49 3.27 23.07 1.36
CA LYS A 49 1.90 23.57 1.57
C LYS A 49 1.06 22.62 2.44
N MET A 50 1.32 21.32 2.38
CA MET A 50 0.75 20.28 3.26
C MET A 50 1.41 20.21 4.66
N ASN A 51 2.29 21.15 5.02
CA ASN A 51 3.06 21.15 6.26
C ASN A 51 3.93 19.89 6.47
N ARG A 52 4.46 19.32 5.38
CA ARG A 52 5.41 18.22 5.42
C ARG A 52 6.84 18.75 5.34
N ILE A 53 7.71 18.19 6.18
CA ILE A 53 9.10 18.63 6.35
C ILE A 53 10.06 17.85 5.43
N HIS A 54 9.64 16.70 4.92
CA HIS A 54 10.51 15.81 4.15
C HIS A 54 10.64 16.23 2.69
N GLN A 55 11.83 16.04 2.13
CA GLN A 55 12.19 16.34 0.74
C GLN A 55 12.00 15.11 -0.15
N GLN A 56 11.82 15.35 -1.45
CA GLN A 56 11.66 14.30 -2.45
C GLN A 56 12.84 13.32 -2.42
N GLU A 57 14.07 13.85 -2.41
CA GLU A 57 15.30 13.05 -2.41
C GLU A 57 15.40 12.14 -1.17
N TYR A 58 14.99 12.63 0.00
CA TYR A 58 14.99 11.85 1.23
C TYR A 58 14.03 10.65 1.11
N THR A 59 12.81 10.89 0.64
CA THR A 59 11.79 9.84 0.47
C THR A 59 12.26 8.76 -0.50
N ILE A 60 12.81 9.14 -1.66
CA ILE A 60 13.33 8.19 -2.66
C ILE A 60 14.48 7.35 -2.07
N LYS A 61 15.41 7.97 -1.34
CA LYS A 61 16.51 7.28 -0.65
C LYS A 61 15.99 6.33 0.44
N LEU A 62 14.97 6.75 1.20
CA LEU A 62 14.36 5.92 2.23
C LEU A 62 13.71 4.68 1.63
N ILE A 63 12.91 4.83 0.57
CA ILE A 63 12.25 3.71 -0.11
C ILE A 63 13.29 2.73 -0.69
N SER A 64 14.30 3.27 -1.37
CA SER A 64 15.39 2.46 -1.93
C SER A 64 16.13 1.68 -0.84
N LYS A 65 16.42 2.34 0.29
CA LYS A 65 17.07 1.72 1.45
C LYS A 65 16.21 0.63 2.09
N MET A 66 14.90 0.85 2.23
CA MET A 66 13.97 -0.15 2.78
C MET A 66 13.92 -1.39 1.88
N ARG A 67 13.75 -1.22 0.57
CA ARG A 67 13.72 -2.33 -0.40
C ARG A 67 15.03 -3.11 -0.48
N ALA A 68 16.16 -2.45 -0.29
CA ALA A 68 17.47 -3.11 -0.29
C ALA A 68 17.71 -3.97 0.97
N ARG A 69 17.06 -3.65 2.09
CA ARG A 69 17.32 -4.28 3.40
C ARG A 69 16.23 -5.22 3.86
N ILE A 70 14.97 -4.95 3.50
CA ILE A 70 13.81 -5.76 3.88
C ILE A 70 13.43 -6.63 2.67
N PRO A 71 13.64 -7.95 2.74
CA PRO A 71 13.36 -8.84 1.62
C PRO A 71 11.84 -8.94 1.40
N ASN A 72 11.42 -8.91 0.13
CA ASN A 72 10.01 -9.00 -0.27
C ASN A 72 9.11 -7.95 0.41
N LEU A 73 9.66 -6.75 0.66
CA LEU A 73 8.91 -5.65 1.27
C LEU A 73 7.63 -5.32 0.47
N VAL A 74 6.50 -5.28 1.18
CA VAL A 74 5.26 -4.68 0.72
C VAL A 74 5.18 -3.26 1.25
N LEU A 75 5.42 -2.28 0.38
CA LEU A 75 5.30 -0.87 0.72
C LEU A 75 3.91 -0.37 0.31
N ARG A 76 3.15 0.06 1.31
CA ARG A 76 1.88 0.77 1.14
C ARG A 76 2.07 2.26 1.32
N THR A 77 1.44 3.05 0.47
CA THR A 77 1.35 4.50 0.67
C THR A 77 -0.02 5.05 0.32
N SER A 78 -0.26 6.29 0.69
CA SER A 78 -1.39 7.08 0.23
C SER A 78 -0.93 8.43 -0.31
N LEU A 79 -1.59 8.85 -1.38
CA LEU A 79 -1.36 10.12 -2.06
C LEU A 79 -2.66 10.93 -2.15
N ILE A 80 -2.54 12.24 -2.21
CA ILE A 80 -3.62 13.19 -2.43
C ILE A 80 -3.34 13.91 -3.74
N VAL A 81 -4.33 13.97 -4.62
CA VAL A 81 -4.31 14.76 -5.87
C VAL A 81 -5.29 15.92 -5.78
N GLY A 82 -5.00 16.99 -6.52
CA GLY A 82 -5.86 18.16 -6.56
C GLY A 82 -5.76 19.04 -5.32
N PHE A 83 -4.65 18.94 -4.57
CA PHE A 83 -4.41 19.83 -3.44
C PHE A 83 -4.36 21.30 -3.91
N PRO A 84 -4.81 22.28 -3.10
CA PRO A 84 -4.79 23.68 -3.52
C PRO A 84 -3.39 24.14 -3.97
N GLY A 85 -3.32 24.64 -5.20
CA GLY A 85 -2.09 25.05 -5.88
C GLY A 85 -1.35 23.95 -6.64
N GLU A 86 -1.93 22.76 -6.79
CA GLU A 86 -1.36 21.66 -7.58
C GLU A 86 -1.49 21.94 -9.09
N THR A 87 -0.35 22.23 -9.71
CA THR A 87 -0.23 22.47 -11.15
C THR A 87 -0.04 21.16 -11.92
N GLU A 88 -0.15 21.21 -13.25
CA GLU A 88 0.17 20.07 -14.12
C GLU A 88 1.60 19.55 -13.89
N LYS A 89 2.58 20.45 -13.76
CA LYS A 89 3.97 20.07 -13.47
C LYS A 89 4.13 19.32 -12.14
N HIS A 90 3.41 19.75 -11.09
CA HIS A 90 3.45 19.05 -9.80
C HIS A 90 2.85 17.64 -9.92
N PHE A 91 1.76 17.52 -10.67
CA PHE A 91 1.12 16.25 -10.95
C PHE A 91 2.01 15.32 -11.79
N ASP A 92 2.70 15.83 -12.80
CA ASP A 92 3.61 15.02 -13.63
C ASP A 92 4.74 14.40 -12.79
N VAL A 93 5.31 15.19 -11.86
CA VAL A 93 6.31 14.69 -10.90
C VAL A 93 5.73 13.58 -10.02
N LEU A 94 4.48 13.73 -9.55
CA LEU A 94 3.78 12.71 -8.77
C LEU A 94 3.54 11.43 -9.59
N TYR A 95 3.08 11.58 -10.83
CA TYR A 95 2.79 10.48 -11.74
C TYR A 95 4.05 9.66 -12.05
N ASP A 96 5.15 10.34 -12.40
CA ASP A 96 6.43 9.69 -12.67
C ASP A 96 6.99 9.01 -11.41
N PHE A 97 6.83 9.62 -10.24
CA PHE A 97 7.20 8.99 -8.98
C PHE A 97 6.46 7.67 -8.72
N VAL A 98 5.15 7.61 -8.95
CA VAL A 98 4.37 6.36 -8.83
C VAL A 98 4.85 5.33 -9.85
N LYS A 99 5.06 5.76 -11.09
CA LYS A 99 5.50 4.91 -12.21
C LYS A 99 6.87 4.28 -11.97
N GLU A 100 7.81 5.03 -11.42
CA GLU A 100 9.17 4.57 -11.12
C GLU A 100 9.23 3.77 -9.82
N THR A 101 8.55 4.25 -8.79
CA THR A 101 8.56 3.61 -7.47
C THR A 101 7.81 2.30 -7.49
N ARG A 102 6.73 2.17 -8.28
CA ARG A 102 5.99 0.91 -8.43
C ARG A 102 5.58 0.29 -7.10
N PHE A 103 4.81 1.02 -6.30
CA PHE A 103 4.36 0.57 -4.98
C PHE A 103 3.60 -0.75 -5.04
N GLU A 104 3.78 -1.59 -4.02
CA GLU A 104 3.01 -2.82 -3.88
C GLU A 104 1.56 -2.54 -3.54
N ARG A 105 1.30 -1.46 -2.78
CA ARG A 105 -0.04 -0.94 -2.49
C ARG A 105 -0.04 0.59 -2.53
N LEU A 106 -1.03 1.19 -3.18
CA LEU A 106 -1.19 2.64 -3.21
C LEU A 106 -2.68 3.00 -3.22
N GLY A 107 -3.08 3.85 -2.28
CA GLY A 107 -4.36 4.56 -2.33
C GLY A 107 -4.17 6.00 -2.80
N VAL A 108 -5.07 6.49 -3.66
CA VAL A 108 -5.10 7.89 -4.08
C VAL A 108 -6.42 8.49 -3.64
N PHE A 109 -6.37 9.69 -3.08
CA PHE A 109 -7.53 10.43 -2.63
C PHE A 109 -7.61 11.76 -3.38
N VAL A 110 -8.81 12.11 -3.82
CA VAL A 110 -9.10 13.46 -4.30
C VAL A 110 -9.17 14.40 -3.10
N TYR A 111 -8.49 15.54 -3.17
CA TYR A 111 -8.58 16.55 -2.11
C TYR A 111 -10.03 17.05 -1.93
N SER A 112 -10.55 16.88 -0.71
CA SER A 112 -11.82 17.45 -0.25
C SER A 112 -11.56 18.75 0.50
N GLN A 113 -12.30 19.80 0.14
CA GLN A 113 -12.21 21.09 0.80
C GLN A 113 -13.00 21.04 2.11
N GLU A 114 -12.29 21.10 3.24
CA GLU A 114 -12.88 21.06 4.58
C GLU A 114 -12.85 22.45 5.24
N GLU A 115 -14.00 22.91 5.72
CA GLU A 115 -14.15 24.20 6.40
C GLU A 115 -13.28 24.27 7.67
N GLY A 116 -12.62 25.41 7.89
CA GLY A 116 -11.76 25.64 9.05
C GLY A 116 -10.38 24.98 8.99
N THR A 117 -10.01 24.38 7.85
CA THR A 117 -8.65 23.88 7.61
C THR A 117 -7.80 24.92 6.86
N PRO A 118 -6.48 25.02 7.12
CA PRO A 118 -5.61 25.93 6.37
C PRO A 118 -5.67 25.71 4.86
N ALA A 119 -5.80 24.46 4.41
CA ALA A 119 -5.96 24.12 3.00
C ALA A 119 -7.32 24.55 2.44
N GLY A 120 -8.39 24.45 3.23
CA GLY A 120 -9.73 24.87 2.84
C GLY A 120 -9.87 26.37 2.61
N GLU A 121 -9.02 27.17 3.26
CA GLU A 121 -8.98 28.64 3.11
C GLU A 121 -8.06 29.12 1.97
N MET A 122 -7.32 28.20 1.33
CA MET A 122 -6.45 28.53 0.20
C MET A 122 -7.27 28.95 -1.02
N LYS A 123 -6.81 29.99 -1.73
CA LYS A 123 -7.55 30.58 -2.88
C LYS A 123 -7.36 29.79 -4.18
N ASP A 124 -6.25 29.09 -4.30
CA ASP A 124 -5.81 28.31 -5.46
C ASP A 124 -6.42 26.90 -5.45
N GLN A 125 -7.72 26.78 -5.22
CA GLN A 125 -8.44 25.51 -5.32
C GLN A 125 -8.35 24.96 -6.75
N VAL A 126 -8.21 23.63 -6.86
CA VAL A 126 -8.20 22.93 -8.15
C VAL A 126 -9.64 22.52 -8.51
N GLU A 127 -10.02 22.66 -9.77
CA GLU A 127 -11.34 22.25 -10.26
C GLU A 127 -11.55 20.74 -10.10
N GLU A 128 -12.75 20.32 -9.71
CA GLU A 128 -13.06 18.92 -9.37
C GLU A 128 -12.80 17.96 -10.53
N GLU A 129 -13.13 18.37 -11.76
CA GLU A 129 -12.86 17.60 -12.98
C GLU A 129 -11.36 17.29 -13.14
N VAL A 130 -10.49 18.28 -12.88
CA VAL A 130 -9.04 18.10 -12.94
C VAL A 130 -8.56 17.15 -11.85
N LYS A 131 -9.12 17.21 -10.63
CA LYS A 131 -8.75 16.28 -9.56
C LYS A 131 -9.13 14.85 -9.91
N GLN A 132 -10.33 14.65 -10.46
CA GLN A 132 -10.81 13.34 -10.86
C GLN A 132 -9.98 12.75 -12.02
N GLU A 133 -9.65 13.56 -13.03
CA GLU A 133 -8.75 13.13 -14.12
C GLU A 133 -7.39 12.68 -13.61
N ARG A 134 -6.82 13.41 -12.64
CA ARG A 134 -5.53 13.08 -12.02
C ARG A 134 -5.62 11.78 -11.22
N TRP A 135 -6.70 11.61 -10.46
CA TRP A 135 -6.98 10.38 -9.73
C TRP A 135 -7.09 9.18 -10.68
N ASP A 136 -7.90 9.29 -11.74
CA ASP A 136 -8.11 8.22 -12.73
C ASP A 136 -6.78 7.80 -13.39
N LYS A 137 -5.94 8.78 -13.75
CA LYS A 137 -4.63 8.53 -14.35
C LYS A 137 -3.71 7.72 -13.44
N ILE A 138 -3.60 8.11 -12.15
CA ILE A 138 -2.74 7.38 -11.20
C ILE A 138 -3.34 6.02 -10.88
N MET A 139 -4.64 5.92 -10.63
CA MET A 139 -5.27 4.65 -10.28
C MET A 139 -5.17 3.62 -11.40
N LYS A 140 -5.34 4.04 -12.67
CA LYS A 140 -5.14 3.16 -13.84
C LYS A 140 -3.69 2.67 -13.96
N LEU A 141 -2.71 3.54 -13.68
CA LEU A 141 -1.31 3.16 -13.64
C LEU A 141 -1.05 2.17 -12.50
N GLN A 142 -1.58 2.44 -11.31
CA GLN A 142 -1.38 1.62 -10.13
C GLN A 142 -2.05 0.25 -10.28
N GLU A 143 -3.24 0.15 -10.87
CA GLU A 143 -3.91 -1.13 -11.12
C GLU A 143 -2.99 -2.09 -11.89
N LYS A 144 -2.34 -1.58 -12.95
CA LYS A 144 -1.35 -2.34 -13.72
C LYS A 144 -0.15 -2.75 -12.87
N ILE A 145 0.38 -1.84 -12.07
CA ILE A 145 1.53 -2.10 -11.18
C ILE A 145 1.17 -3.17 -10.13
N SER A 146 0.03 -3.05 -9.48
CA SER A 146 -0.46 -3.99 -8.47
C SER A 146 -0.63 -5.39 -9.06
N HIS A 147 -1.25 -5.49 -10.25
CA HIS A 147 -1.38 -6.77 -10.96
C HIS A 147 -0.02 -7.38 -11.33
N GLU A 148 0.92 -6.57 -11.83
CA GLU A 148 2.29 -7.02 -12.12
C GLU A 148 3.04 -7.48 -10.86
N ASN A 149 2.78 -6.87 -9.70
CA ASN A 149 3.36 -7.28 -8.43
C ASN A 149 2.74 -8.59 -7.92
N HIS A 150 1.41 -8.74 -7.97
CA HIS A 150 0.73 -9.98 -7.58
C HIS A 150 1.09 -11.15 -8.48
N LYS A 151 1.28 -10.94 -9.80
CA LYS A 151 1.73 -12.00 -10.70
C LYS A 151 3.06 -12.64 -10.29
N LYS A 152 3.93 -11.91 -9.59
CA LYS A 152 5.19 -12.47 -9.06
C LYS A 152 4.97 -13.46 -7.92
N LEU A 153 3.80 -13.43 -7.28
CA LEU A 153 3.42 -14.34 -6.20
C LEU A 153 2.83 -15.64 -6.73
N VAL A 154 2.35 -15.70 -7.98
CA VAL A 154 1.82 -16.92 -8.58
C VAL A 154 2.91 -18.01 -8.62
N GLY A 155 2.58 -19.19 -8.13
CA GLY A 155 3.49 -20.33 -7.95
C GLY A 155 4.32 -20.27 -6.67
N THR A 156 4.18 -19.23 -5.85
CA THR A 156 4.81 -19.14 -4.53
C THR A 156 3.87 -19.64 -3.44
N VAL A 157 4.45 -20.05 -2.31
CA VAL A 157 3.71 -20.42 -1.11
C VAL A 157 3.72 -19.26 -0.12
N GLN A 158 2.54 -18.82 0.30
CA GLN A 158 2.36 -17.80 1.32
C GLN A 158 1.72 -18.40 2.56
N ASP A 159 2.15 -17.95 3.74
CA ASP A 159 1.38 -18.18 4.97
C ASP A 159 0.17 -17.23 4.93
N VAL A 160 -1.03 -17.77 5.14
CA VAL A 160 -2.31 -17.05 5.05
C VAL A 160 -3.09 -17.26 6.34
N LEU A 161 -3.47 -16.15 6.97
CA LEU A 161 -4.39 -16.14 8.09
C LEU A 161 -5.82 -16.20 7.56
N VAL A 162 -6.53 -17.28 7.86
CA VAL A 162 -7.90 -17.51 7.40
C VAL A 162 -8.88 -16.67 8.21
N SER A 163 -9.71 -15.88 7.55
CA SER A 163 -10.77 -15.07 8.17
C SER A 163 -12.09 -15.83 8.24
N GLY A 164 -12.35 -16.73 7.28
CA GLY A 164 -13.54 -17.58 7.27
C GLY A 164 -14.05 -17.84 5.87
N LEU A 165 -15.36 -18.06 5.73
CA LEU A 165 -16.02 -18.11 4.43
C LEU A 165 -16.00 -16.72 3.78
N SER A 166 -15.83 -16.71 2.46
CA SER A 166 -15.88 -15.50 1.65
C SER A 166 -17.26 -14.85 1.73
N GLU A 167 -17.32 -13.53 1.92
CA GLU A 167 -18.60 -12.81 1.93
C GLU A 167 -19.34 -12.89 0.58
N GLU A 168 -18.61 -13.12 -0.51
CA GLU A 168 -19.18 -13.24 -1.85
C GLU A 168 -19.82 -14.62 -2.12
N THR A 169 -19.36 -15.67 -1.43
CA THR A 169 -19.84 -17.05 -1.65
C THR A 169 -19.38 -18.01 -0.56
N ASP A 170 -20.29 -18.89 -0.14
CA ASP A 170 -20.00 -19.96 0.82
C ASP A 170 -19.11 -21.09 0.25
N LEU A 171 -18.69 -20.99 -1.01
CA LEU A 171 -17.83 -21.98 -1.68
C LEU A 171 -16.34 -21.71 -1.52
N LEU A 172 -15.96 -20.51 -1.06
CA LEU A 172 -14.57 -20.08 -0.92
C LEU A 172 -14.28 -19.71 0.53
N LEU A 173 -13.05 -19.96 0.96
CA LEU A 173 -12.52 -19.29 2.16
C LEU A 173 -11.84 -17.99 1.74
N GLU A 174 -11.83 -17.02 2.63
CA GLU A 174 -11.02 -15.82 2.50
C GLU A 174 -10.00 -15.72 3.64
N GLY A 175 -8.86 -15.13 3.32
CA GLY A 175 -7.80 -14.87 4.27
C GLY A 175 -6.86 -13.79 3.77
N ARG A 176 -5.78 -13.56 4.50
CA ARG A 176 -4.78 -12.54 4.18
C ARG A 176 -3.39 -13.08 4.42
N TYR A 177 -2.48 -12.85 3.48
CA TYR A 177 -1.05 -13.05 3.73
C TYR A 177 -0.43 -11.81 4.37
N TYR A 178 0.83 -11.89 4.78
CA TYR A 178 1.52 -10.76 5.44
C TYR A 178 1.53 -9.47 4.60
N GLY A 179 1.30 -9.52 3.28
CA GLY A 179 1.26 -8.36 2.39
C GLY A 179 -0.10 -7.66 2.26
N GLN A 180 -1.10 -8.05 3.07
CA GLN A 180 -2.44 -7.48 3.07
C GLN A 180 -2.85 -7.05 4.48
N MET A 181 -3.24 -5.79 4.65
CA MET A 181 -3.83 -5.33 5.90
C MET A 181 -5.33 -5.67 5.99
N PRO A 182 -5.87 -5.83 7.21
CA PRO A 182 -7.32 -5.81 7.42
C PRO A 182 -7.91 -4.49 6.92
N GLU A 183 -9.08 -4.54 6.29
CA GLU A 183 -9.84 -3.35 5.89
C GLU A 183 -9.02 -2.32 5.07
N GLY A 184 -8.80 -2.59 3.78
CA GLY A 184 -8.27 -1.60 2.84
C GLY A 184 -7.26 -2.12 1.82
N ASP A 185 -6.75 -3.35 2.00
CA ASP A 185 -6.11 -4.12 0.93
C ASP A 185 -7.04 -5.26 0.48
N GLY A 186 -6.69 -5.94 -0.62
CA GLY A 186 -7.45 -7.10 -1.11
C GLY A 186 -7.23 -8.37 -0.28
N LEU A 187 -7.79 -9.47 -0.76
CA LEU A 187 -7.86 -10.76 -0.06
C LEU A 187 -7.04 -11.86 -0.76
N VAL A 188 -6.85 -12.97 -0.06
CA VAL A 188 -6.53 -14.26 -0.67
C VAL A 188 -7.81 -15.10 -0.63
N TYR A 189 -8.36 -15.39 -1.80
CA TYR A 189 -9.45 -16.36 -1.95
C TYR A 189 -8.85 -17.76 -2.06
N ILE A 190 -9.30 -18.66 -1.18
CA ILE A 190 -8.84 -20.04 -1.13
C ILE A 190 -9.97 -20.91 -1.70
N ASN A 191 -9.68 -21.57 -2.82
CA ASN A 191 -10.65 -22.36 -3.58
C ASN A 191 -10.51 -23.87 -3.42
N ASP A 192 -9.48 -24.33 -2.70
CA ASP A 192 -9.23 -25.74 -2.43
C ASP A 192 -8.55 -25.89 -1.06
N GLY A 193 -9.08 -26.80 -0.25
CA GLY A 193 -8.70 -27.03 1.14
C GLY A 193 -9.75 -26.64 2.17
N VAL A 194 -9.48 -27.00 3.43
CA VAL A 194 -10.37 -26.73 4.58
C VAL A 194 -9.54 -26.13 5.70
N ALA A 195 -10.05 -25.06 6.30
CA ALA A 195 -9.45 -24.38 7.46
C ALA A 195 -10.55 -23.66 8.25
N ASN A 196 -10.27 -23.35 9.51
CA ASN A 196 -11.16 -22.58 10.38
C ASN A 196 -10.69 -21.11 10.45
N PRO A 197 -11.61 -20.17 10.75
CA PRO A 197 -11.22 -18.81 11.11
C PRO A 197 -10.15 -18.78 12.20
N GLY A 198 -9.07 -18.04 11.98
CA GLY A 198 -7.91 -17.94 12.87
C GLY A 198 -6.78 -18.91 12.58
N ASP A 199 -6.98 -19.91 11.71
CA ASP A 199 -5.90 -20.81 11.30
C ASP A 199 -4.89 -20.08 10.39
N MET A 200 -3.60 -20.34 10.62
CA MET A 200 -2.52 -19.95 9.72
C MET A 200 -2.17 -21.15 8.83
N VAL A 201 -2.43 -21.04 7.53
CA VAL A 201 -2.25 -22.13 6.57
C VAL A 201 -1.29 -21.76 5.44
N LYS A 202 -0.61 -22.76 4.87
CA LYS A 202 0.22 -22.58 3.69
C LYS A 202 -0.64 -22.64 2.43
N VAL A 203 -0.62 -21.57 1.66
CA VAL A 203 -1.39 -21.45 0.42
C VAL A 203 -0.44 -21.27 -0.75
N GLU A 204 -0.51 -22.17 -1.74
CA GLU A 204 0.10 -21.95 -3.05
C GLU A 204 -0.78 -20.99 -3.83
N ILE A 205 -0.23 -19.85 -4.24
CA ILE A 205 -0.94 -18.86 -5.06
C ILE A 205 -1.01 -19.37 -6.50
N THR A 206 -2.23 -19.54 -7.02
CA THR A 206 -2.49 -20.11 -8.35
C THR A 206 -2.91 -19.06 -9.37
N ASP A 207 -3.50 -17.95 -8.92
CA ASP A 207 -3.87 -16.83 -9.79
C ASP A 207 -3.76 -15.48 -9.07
N ALA A 208 -3.71 -14.41 -9.84
CA ALA A 208 -3.52 -13.04 -9.37
C ALA A 208 -4.40 -12.05 -10.13
N HIS A 209 -5.20 -11.31 -9.39
CA HIS A 209 -5.94 -10.14 -9.86
C HIS A 209 -5.23 -8.84 -9.39
N PRO A 210 -5.67 -7.65 -9.85
CA PRO A 210 -5.03 -6.39 -9.45
C PRO A 210 -4.98 -6.18 -7.93
N TYR A 211 -5.99 -6.61 -7.18
CA TYR A 211 -6.07 -6.39 -5.74
C TYR A 211 -6.07 -7.68 -4.91
N ASP A 212 -6.57 -8.76 -5.50
CA ASP A 212 -6.79 -10.05 -4.86
C ASP A 212 -5.90 -11.15 -5.42
N LEU A 213 -5.70 -12.19 -4.62
CA LEU A 213 -5.00 -13.41 -4.99
C LEU A 213 -5.96 -14.59 -4.89
N VAL A 214 -5.70 -15.63 -5.67
CA VAL A 214 -6.40 -16.91 -5.56
C VAL A 214 -5.37 -18.00 -5.31
N GLY A 215 -5.68 -18.95 -4.44
CA GLY A 215 -4.77 -20.04 -4.12
C GLY A 215 -5.46 -21.26 -3.52
N ARG A 216 -4.65 -22.28 -3.27
CA ARG A 216 -5.06 -23.54 -2.65
C ARG A 216 -4.21 -23.87 -1.44
N ILE A 217 -4.81 -24.46 -0.41
CA ILE A 217 -4.06 -24.94 0.75
C ILE A 217 -3.19 -26.13 0.34
N ILE A 218 -1.94 -26.12 0.77
CA ILE A 218 -1.01 -27.24 0.62
C ILE A 218 -0.70 -27.86 1.98
N GLN A 219 -0.55 -29.19 2.00
CA GLN A 219 -0.18 -29.97 3.20
C GLN A 219 1.32 -29.88 3.50
#